data_AF-K7A7V3-F1
#
_entry.id   AF-K7A7V3-F1
#
_cell.length_a   1.000
_cell.length_b   1.000
_cell.length_c   1.000
_cell.angle_alpha   90.00
_cell.angle_beta   90.00
_cell.angle_gamma   90.00
#
_symmetry.space_group_name_H-M   'P 1'
#
loop_
_entity.id
_entity.type
_entity.pdbx_description
1 polymer ?
#
loop_
_entity_poly.entity_id
_entity_poly.type
_entity_poly.pdbx_seq_one_letter_code
_entity_poly.pdbx_strand_id
1 'polypeptide(L)'
;MNSTPLINDKKYLIPILLGTIASAFLSVNAIAHEGHVDKDAQLACEKKVLRASCQYMKETDQNIAKVYSGYCQKISHNKICVRNQPIKTIVLEPLSN
;
A
#
# COMPACT_ATOMS: atom_id res chain seq x y z
N MET A 1 2.07 -59.44 -0.92
CA MET A 1 2.59 -58.41 -1.84
C MET A 1 1.42 -57.60 -2.35
N ASN A 2 1.56 -56.27 -2.34
CA ASN A 2 0.52 -55.26 -2.51
C ASN A 2 -0.27 -55.39 -3.82
N SER A 3 -1.60 -55.31 -3.72
CA SER A 3 -2.48 -55.02 -4.85
C SER A 3 -3.05 -53.63 -4.66
N THR A 4 -2.47 -52.64 -5.35
CA THR A 4 -3.03 -51.29 -5.47
C THR A 4 -4.30 -51.37 -6.34
N PRO A 5 -5.46 -50.87 -5.91
CA PRO A 5 -6.61 -50.77 -6.81
C PRO A 5 -6.37 -49.66 -7.84
N LEU A 6 -6.42 -50.03 -9.12
CA LEU A 6 -6.46 -49.10 -10.25
C LEU A 6 -7.81 -48.37 -10.20
N ILE A 7 -7.82 -47.11 -9.78
CA ILE A 7 -9.02 -46.28 -9.80
C ILE A 7 -9.36 -46.00 -11.26
N ASN A 8 -10.59 -46.29 -11.67
CA ASN A 8 -11.04 -46.14 -13.05
C ASN A 8 -11.51 -44.68 -13.25
N ASP A 9 -10.55 -43.81 -13.61
CA ASP A 9 -10.59 -42.35 -13.48
C ASP A 9 -11.54 -41.58 -14.43
N LYS A 10 -12.36 -42.26 -15.23
CA LYS A 10 -13.26 -41.59 -16.20
C LYS A 10 -14.45 -40.87 -15.54
N LYS A 11 -14.84 -41.27 -14.34
CA LYS A 11 -15.99 -40.67 -13.62
C LYS A 11 -15.68 -39.29 -13.03
N TYR A 12 -14.41 -38.97 -12.84
CA TYR A 12 -13.96 -37.71 -12.25
C TYR A 12 -13.52 -36.69 -13.30
N LEU A 13 -13.29 -37.11 -14.55
CA LEU A 13 -12.90 -36.23 -15.66
C LEU A 13 -13.92 -35.13 -15.96
N ILE A 14 -15.22 -35.45 -15.93
CA ILE A 14 -16.31 -34.48 -16.16
C ILE A 14 -16.40 -33.43 -15.04
N PRO A 15 -16.45 -33.80 -13.73
CA PRO A 15 -16.48 -32.80 -12.66
C PRO A 15 -15.19 -31.99 -12.55
N ILE A 16 -14.02 -32.56 -12.89
CA ILE A 16 -12.75 -31.82 -12.96
C ILE A 16 -12.83 -30.74 -14.05
N LEU A 17 -13.34 -31.08 -15.24
CA LEU A 17 -13.46 -30.14 -16.35
C LEU A 17 -14.46 -29.01 -16.07
N LEU A 18 -15.61 -29.31 -15.46
CA LEU A 18 -16.57 -28.29 -15.01
C LEU A 18 -15.99 -27.41 -13.90
N GLY A 19 -15.26 -28.00 -12.95
CA GLY A 19 -14.61 -27.28 -11.86
C GLY A 19 -13.62 -26.23 -12.36
N THR A 20 -12.81 -26.56 -13.38
CA THR A 20 -11.84 -25.61 -13.96
C THR A 20 -12.49 -24.41 -14.66
N ILE A 21 -13.64 -24.60 -15.31
CA ILE A 21 -14.36 -23.51 -16.00
C ILE A 21 -14.94 -22.52 -14.99
N ALA A 22 -15.45 -22.99 -13.85
CA ALA A 22 -16.04 -22.14 -12.82
C ALA A 22 -15.01 -21.19 -12.16
N SER A 23 -13.77 -21.65 -11.98
CA SER A 23 -12.68 -20.84 -11.39
C SER A 23 -12.21 -19.68 -12.28
N ALA A 24 -12.45 -19.73 -13.59
CA ALA A 24 -12.02 -18.68 -14.53
C ALA A 24 -12.85 -17.38 -14.43
N PHE A 25 -14.06 -17.45 -13.84
CA PHE A 25 -14.97 -16.30 -13.74
C PHE A 25 -14.87 -15.52 -12.42
N LEU A 26 -13.97 -15.92 -11.50
CA LEU A 26 -13.81 -15.29 -10.19
C LEU A 26 -12.68 -14.26 -10.11
N SER A 27 -12.07 -13.86 -11.22
CA SER A 27 -11.13 -12.74 -11.26
C SER A 27 -11.86 -11.40 -11.13
N VAL A 28 -12.37 -11.14 -9.92
CA VAL A 28 -12.92 -9.85 -9.52
C VAL A 28 -11.85 -8.77 -9.65
N ASN A 29 -12.23 -7.65 -10.28
CA ASN A 29 -11.39 -6.46 -10.42
C ASN A 29 -10.81 -6.06 -9.05
N ALA A 30 -9.50 -6.21 -8.88
CA ALA A 30 -8.81 -5.61 -7.76
C ALA A 30 -8.78 -4.09 -8.01
N ILE A 31 -9.78 -3.38 -7.49
CA ILE A 31 -9.76 -1.93 -7.43
C ILE A 31 -8.74 -1.57 -6.35
N ALA A 32 -7.49 -1.37 -6.75
CA ALA A 32 -6.52 -0.69 -5.91
C ALA A 32 -7.05 0.73 -5.73
N HIS A 33 -7.69 1.01 -4.60
CA HIS A 33 -8.09 2.37 -4.24
C HIS A 33 -6.87 3.27 -4.40
N GLU A 34 -7.00 4.34 -5.18
CA GLU A 34 -5.99 5.40 -5.21
C GLU A 34 -5.91 5.94 -3.79
N GLY A 35 -4.87 5.53 -3.05
CA GLY A 35 -4.75 5.83 -1.63
C GLY A 35 -4.88 7.33 -1.40
N HIS A 36 -5.59 7.73 -0.33
CA HIS A 36 -5.81 9.14 -0.04
C HIS A 36 -4.47 9.88 -0.02
N VAL A 37 -4.31 10.85 -0.91
CA VAL A 37 -3.08 11.63 -0.98
C VAL A 37 -3.02 12.51 0.27
N ASP A 38 -1.99 12.28 1.10
CA ASP A 38 -1.75 13.10 2.28
C ASP A 38 -1.43 14.53 1.85
N LYS A 39 -2.30 15.48 2.25
CA LYS A 39 -2.20 16.89 1.87
C LYS A 39 -0.92 17.54 2.38
N ASP A 40 -0.44 17.16 3.56
CA ASP A 40 0.80 17.70 4.13
C ASP A 40 2.00 17.22 3.31
N ALA A 41 1.97 15.97 2.86
CA ALA A 41 2.98 15.43 1.95
C ALA A 41 2.98 16.16 0.58
N GLN A 42 1.80 16.52 0.05
CA GLN A 42 1.68 17.29 -1.18
C GLN A 42 2.21 18.73 -1.00
N LEU A 43 1.79 19.40 0.08
CA LEU A 43 2.19 20.77 0.40
C LEU A 43 3.71 20.90 0.56
N ALA A 44 4.35 19.92 1.19
CA ALA A 44 5.79 19.87 1.38
C ALA A 44 6.60 19.90 0.07
N CYS A 45 5.96 19.56 -1.05
CA CYS A 45 6.57 19.52 -2.37
C CYS A 45 5.96 20.48 -3.40
N GLU A 46 4.91 21.22 -3.06
CA GLU A 46 4.15 22.09 -3.99
C GLU A 46 5.10 23.00 -4.81
N LYS A 47 6.02 23.70 -4.12
CA LYS A 47 6.97 24.64 -4.73
C LYS A 47 8.37 24.06 -4.96
N LYS A 48 8.60 22.79 -4.64
CA LYS A 48 9.91 22.13 -4.79
C LYS A 48 10.01 21.39 -6.13
N VAL A 49 11.22 21.28 -6.67
CA VAL A 49 11.49 20.46 -7.86
C VAL A 49 11.42 18.96 -7.54
N LEU A 50 11.25 18.12 -8.56
CA LEU A 50 11.34 16.66 -8.39
C LEU A 50 12.72 16.28 -7.81
N ARG A 51 12.73 15.26 -6.95
CA ARG A 51 13.90 14.76 -6.19
C ARG A 51 14.51 15.75 -5.19
N ALA A 52 13.93 16.93 -5.00
CA ALA A 52 14.34 17.81 -3.90
C ALA A 52 14.00 17.17 -2.55
N SER A 53 14.88 17.36 -1.56
CA SER A 53 14.61 16.94 -0.19
C SER A 53 13.39 17.66 0.38
N CYS A 54 12.52 16.90 1.03
CA CYS A 54 11.30 17.39 1.66
C CYS A 54 11.15 16.79 3.06
N GLN A 55 10.50 17.55 3.93
CA GLN A 55 10.13 17.14 5.27
C GLN A 55 8.80 17.79 5.63
N TYR A 56 7.95 17.06 6.34
CA TYR A 56 6.71 17.60 6.92
C TYR A 56 6.44 16.95 8.27
N MET A 57 5.61 17.63 9.06
CA MET A 57 5.26 17.21 10.41
C MET A 57 3.75 17.04 10.52
N LYS A 58 3.33 16.01 11.24
CA LYS A 58 1.91 15.74 11.51
C LYS A 58 1.74 15.48 12.99
N GLU A 59 0.93 16.32 13.64
CA GLU A 59 0.49 16.07 15.01
C GLU A 59 -0.44 14.85 15.02
N THR A 60 -0.23 13.91 15.94
CA THR A 60 -1.06 12.71 16.02
C THR A 60 -1.87 12.65 17.30
N ASP A 61 -1.25 12.95 18.43
CA ASP A 61 -1.85 12.90 19.76
C ASP A 61 -1.42 14.13 20.56
N GLN A 62 -2.01 14.32 21.74
CA GLN A 62 -1.68 15.44 22.63
C GLN A 62 -0.18 15.52 22.87
N ASN A 63 0.45 16.54 22.28
CA ASN A 63 1.88 16.81 22.37
C ASN A 63 2.80 15.78 21.67
N ILE A 64 2.30 15.04 20.68
CA ILE A 64 3.14 14.14 19.88
C ILE A 64 3.02 14.51 18.41
N ALA A 65 4.17 14.79 17.80
CA ALA A 65 4.28 15.00 16.36
C ALA A 65 5.17 13.95 15.70
N LYS A 66 4.79 13.55 14.49
CA LYS A 66 5.56 12.68 13.62
C LYS A 66 6.19 13.50 12.51
N VAL A 67 7.49 13.34 12.34
CA VAL A 67 8.28 13.98 11.28
C VAL A 67 8.57 12.97 10.18
N TYR A 68 8.16 13.33 8.97
CA TYR A 68 8.28 12.54 7.76
C TYR A 68 9.32 13.19 6.87
N SER A 69 10.35 12.46 6.44
CA SER A 69 11.43 13.00 5.60
C SER A 69 11.63 12.16 4.35
N GLY A 70 11.86 12.81 3.22
CA GLY A 70 12.26 12.15 1.99
C GLY A 70 12.44 13.07 0.80
N TYR A 71 11.89 12.67 -0.35
CA TYR A 71 12.09 13.38 -1.61
C TYR A 71 10.79 13.60 -2.38
N CYS A 72 10.71 14.73 -3.08
CA CYS A 72 9.57 15.03 -3.92
C CYS A 72 9.51 14.09 -5.15
N GLN A 73 8.43 13.34 -5.29
CA GLN A 73 8.18 12.48 -6.45
C GLN A 73 6.80 12.75 -7.04
N LYS A 74 6.63 12.39 -8.32
CA LYS A 74 5.34 12.42 -9.00
C LYS A 74 4.71 11.03 -8.92
N ILE A 75 3.59 10.89 -8.23
CA ILE A 75 2.79 9.66 -8.18
C ILE A 75 1.43 10.00 -8.80
N SER A 76 1.05 9.28 -9.86
CA SER A 76 -0.14 9.60 -10.65
C SER A 76 -0.07 11.07 -11.10
N HIS A 77 -1.03 11.90 -10.70
CA HIS A 77 -1.10 13.31 -11.05
C HIS A 77 -0.55 14.26 -9.98
N ASN A 78 -0.13 13.75 -8.81
CA ASN A 78 0.29 14.56 -7.67
C ASN A 78 1.81 14.55 -7.46
N LYS A 79 2.37 15.72 -7.14
CA LYS A 79 3.76 15.85 -6.68
C LYS A 79 3.76 15.87 -5.15
N ILE A 80 4.30 14.82 -4.53
CA ILE A 80 4.22 14.59 -3.09
C ILE A 80 5.58 14.25 -2.48
N CYS A 81 5.73 14.49 -1.19
CA CYS A 81 6.89 14.09 -0.42
C CYS A 81 6.84 12.59 -0.11
N VAL A 82 7.62 11.79 -0.83
CA VAL A 82 7.72 10.35 -0.59
C VAL A 82 8.78 10.12 0.47
N ARG A 83 8.33 9.62 1.63
CA ARG A 83 9.19 9.29 2.76
C ARG A 83 10.19 8.19 2.35
N ASN A 84 11.47 8.43 2.62
CA ASN A 84 12.53 7.43 2.44
C ASN A 84 13.36 7.20 3.72
N GLN A 85 12.99 7.86 4.82
CA GLN A 85 13.61 7.70 6.14
C GLN A 85 12.60 7.17 7.16
N PRO A 86 13.07 6.56 8.26
CA PRO A 86 12.22 6.25 9.41
C PRO A 86 11.43 7.48 9.89
N ILE A 87 10.18 7.26 10.35
CA ILE A 87 9.39 8.33 10.96
C ILE A 87 10.03 8.66 12.30
N LYS A 88 10.28 9.94 12.56
CA LYS A 88 10.74 10.40 13.86
C LYS A 88 9.54 10.89 14.66
N THR A 89 9.44 10.47 15.92
CA THR A 89 8.43 10.96 16.85
C THR A 89 9.07 11.99 17.75
N ILE A 90 8.44 13.15 17.91
CA ILE A 90 8.87 14.19 18.83
C ILE A 90 7.74 14.47 19.83
N VAL A 91 8.13 14.70 21.08
CA VAL A 91 7.24 15.20 22.12
C VAL A 91 7.29 16.72 22.06
N LEU A 92 6.14 17.36 21.85
CA LEU A 92 5.99 18.80 21.84
C LEU A 92 5.84 19.25 23.30
N GLU A 93 6.92 19.74 23.91
CA GLU A 93 6.78 20.33 25.23
C GLU A 93 5.89 21.59 25.14
N PRO A 94 4.94 21.79 26.08
CA PRO A 94 4.20 23.04 26.13
C PRO A 94 5.19 24.19 26.33
N LEU A 95 5.08 25.22 25.50
CA LEU A 95 5.89 26.42 25.62
C LEU A 95 5.64 27.06 27.00
N SER A 96 6.52 26.79 27.95
CA SER A 96 6.55 27.45 29.26
C SER A 96 6.88 28.93 29.02
N ASN A 97 5.89 29.80 29.20
CA ASN A 97 6.07 31.25 29.18
C ASN A 97 6.13 31.78 30.62
#